data_AF-A0A6B2UTH8-F1
#
_entry.id   AF-A0A6B2UTH8-F1
#
_cell.length_a   1.000
_cell.length_b   1.000
_cell.length_c   1.000
_cell.angle_alpha   90.00
_cell.angle_beta   90.00
_cell.angle_gamma   90.00
#
_symmetry.space_group_name_H-M   'P 1'
#
loop_
_entity.id
_entity.type
_entity.pdbx_description
1 polymer ?
#
loop_
_entity_poly.entity_id
_entity_poly.type
_entity_poly.pdbx_seq_one_letter_code
_entity_poly.pdbx_strand_id
1 'polypeptide(L)'
;QGTSELLLVAEHPGLGLGAHLAGVTGTQADEGKPAAGTALAAGLPVTLWRLAEAPPDRTVLLGDTGGVRLWLITRPEGTAAIDPEELVLADLREAASELEFLPFGALTGTLLEGPRP
;
A
#
# COMPACT_ATOMS: atom_id res chain seq x y z
N GLN A 1 -0.04 0.48 -24.16
CA GLN A 1 0.38 1.07 -22.88
C GLN A 1 -0.77 0.83 -21.91
N GLY A 2 -0.54 0.10 -20.82
CA GLY A 2 -1.58 -0.30 -19.87
C GLY A 2 -1.73 0.71 -18.74
N THR A 3 -2.89 0.71 -18.08
CA THR A 3 -3.14 1.51 -16.88
C THR A 3 -2.30 0.98 -15.72
N SER A 4 -1.56 1.88 -15.07
CA SER A 4 -0.87 1.62 -13.81
C SER A 4 -1.81 1.85 -12.64
N GLU A 5 -1.68 1.05 -11.59
CA GLU A 5 -2.50 1.18 -10.38
C GLU A 5 -1.59 1.27 -9.15
N LEU A 6 -1.97 2.14 -8.21
CA LEU A 6 -1.48 2.14 -6.84
C LEU A 6 -2.69 1.94 -5.92
N LEU A 7 -2.57 1.00 -4.99
CA LEU A 7 -3.48 0.86 -3.87
C LEU A 7 -2.71 1.07 -2.57
N LEU A 8 -3.25 1.97 -1.73
CA LEU A 8 -2.77 2.24 -0.38
C LEU A 8 -3.78 1.68 0.61
N VAL A 9 -3.31 0.90 1.58
CA VAL A 9 -4.16 0.37 2.65
C VAL A 9 -3.49 0.67 3.99
N ALA A 10 -4.16 1.46 4.83
CA ALA A 10 -3.83 1.61 6.23
C ALA A 10 -4.78 0.73 7.05
N GLU A 11 -4.25 -0.19 7.85
CA GLU A 11 -5.04 -1.10 8.67
C GLU A 11 -4.40 -1.33 10.04
N HIS A 12 -5.18 -1.76 11.03
CA HIS A 12 -4.61 -2.27 12.27
C HIS A 12 -4.10 -3.71 12.05
N PRO A 13 -3.03 -4.13 12.76
CA PRO A 13 -2.55 -5.52 12.73
C PRO A 13 -3.68 -6.52 13.01
N GLY A 14 -3.77 -7.56 12.18
CA GLY A 14 -4.75 -8.63 12.30
C GLY A 14 -6.03 -8.46 11.48
N LEU A 15 -6.25 -7.32 10.81
CA LEU A 15 -7.41 -7.14 9.92
C LEU A 15 -7.25 -7.90 8.59
N GLY A 16 -6.05 -7.88 7.98
CA GLY A 16 -5.72 -8.70 6.82
C GLY A 16 -6.32 -8.23 5.50
N LEU A 17 -6.89 -7.02 5.42
CA LEU A 17 -7.38 -6.44 4.18
C LEU A 17 -6.23 -6.19 3.21
N GLY A 18 -5.12 -5.63 3.71
CA GLY A 18 -3.93 -5.38 2.91
C GLY A 18 -3.34 -6.67 2.33
N ALA A 19 -3.20 -7.70 3.18
CA ALA A 19 -2.73 -9.02 2.77
C ALA A 19 -3.63 -9.66 1.71
N HIS A 20 -4.95 -9.61 1.92
CA HIS A 20 -5.93 -10.10 0.96
C HIS A 20 -5.79 -9.41 -0.40
N LEU A 21 -5.76 -8.07 -0.43
CA LEU A 21 -5.66 -7.28 -1.67
C LEU A 21 -4.29 -7.41 -2.36
N ALA A 22 -3.25 -7.67 -1.58
CA ALA A 22 -1.92 -8.02 -2.07
C ALA A 22 -1.88 -9.44 -2.67
N GLY A 23 -2.81 -10.33 -2.31
CA GLY A 23 -2.79 -11.72 -2.74
C GLY A 23 -1.73 -12.55 -1.99
N VAL A 24 -1.42 -12.17 -0.74
CA VAL A 24 -0.47 -12.86 0.11
C VAL A 24 -1.16 -13.42 1.35
N THR A 25 -0.63 -14.52 1.89
CA THR A 25 -1.09 -15.08 3.17
C THR A 25 -0.27 -14.57 4.35
N GLY A 26 0.91 -14.00 4.08
CA GLY A 26 1.82 -13.44 5.07
C GLY A 26 1.52 -11.97 5.37
N THR A 27 1.83 -11.55 6.58
CA THR A 27 1.62 -10.16 7.02
C THR A 27 2.83 -9.59 7.76
N GLN A 28 3.99 -10.22 7.61
CA GLN A 28 5.20 -9.81 8.31
C GLN A 28 6.10 -9.10 7.32
N ALA A 29 6.60 -7.92 7.67
CA ALA A 29 7.61 -7.25 6.87
C ALA A 29 8.90 -8.08 6.89
N ASP A 30 9.61 -8.14 5.76
CA ASP A 30 10.92 -8.78 5.70
C ASP A 30 12.01 -7.81 6.17
N GLU A 31 12.01 -7.50 7.46
CA GLU A 31 12.93 -6.55 8.10
C GLU A 31 14.41 -6.98 8.01
N GLY A 32 14.67 -8.23 7.64
CA GLY A 32 16.01 -8.77 7.38
C GLY A 32 16.58 -8.39 6.00
N LYS A 33 15.79 -7.75 5.13
CA LYS A 33 16.20 -7.26 3.82
C LYS A 33 16.44 -5.75 3.82
N PRO A 34 17.19 -5.21 2.83
CA PRO A 34 17.26 -3.78 2.62
C PRO A 34 15.86 -3.18 2.51
N ALA A 35 15.63 -2.09 3.24
CA ALA A 35 14.39 -1.32 3.12
C ALA A 35 14.21 -0.83 1.67
N ALA A 36 12.96 -0.80 1.22
CA ALA A 36 12.60 -0.24 -0.08
C ALA A 36 12.51 1.30 -0.04
N GLY A 37 12.35 1.87 1.16
CA GLY A 37 12.30 3.30 1.43
C GLY A 37 11.46 3.61 2.66
N THR A 38 11.22 4.89 2.92
CA THR A 38 10.47 5.40 4.07
C THR A 38 9.38 6.33 3.60
N ALA A 39 8.12 6.03 3.88
CA ALA A 39 7.02 6.97 3.66
C ALA A 39 6.76 7.82 4.91
N LEU A 40 6.13 8.98 4.76
CA LEU A 40 5.60 9.76 5.88
C LEU A 40 4.09 9.55 5.96
N ALA A 41 3.59 8.86 6.98
CA ALA A 41 2.16 8.64 7.17
C ALA A 41 1.69 9.26 8.49
N ALA A 42 0.67 10.12 8.42
CA ALA A 42 0.20 10.89 9.57
C ALA A 42 1.33 11.64 10.31
N GLY A 43 2.34 12.11 9.56
CA GLY A 43 3.52 12.81 10.10
C GLY A 43 4.56 11.89 10.76
N LEU A 44 4.36 10.57 10.75
CA LEU A 44 5.31 9.59 11.28
C LEU A 44 6.06 8.89 10.14
N PRO A 45 7.39 8.69 10.27
CA PRO A 45 8.14 7.90 9.30
C PRO A 45 7.75 6.42 9.40
N VAL A 46 7.47 5.81 8.25
CA VAL A 46 7.12 4.39 8.11
C VAL A 46 8.09 3.75 7.15
N THR A 47 9.04 2.99 7.68
CA THR A 47 9.95 2.19 6.84
C THR A 47 9.15 1.10 6.13
N LEU A 48 9.42 0.93 4.84
CA LEU A 48 8.73 -0.03 3.99
C LEU A 48 9.69 -1.12 3.51
N TRP A 49 9.23 -2.37 3.55
CA TRP A 49 9.95 -3.52 3.04
C TRP A 49 9.16 -4.21 1.93
N ARG A 50 9.88 -4.68 0.90
CA ARG A 50 9.26 -5.44 -0.19
C ARG A 50 8.95 -6.85 0.27
N LEU A 51 7.71 -7.30 0.06
CA LEU A 51 7.31 -8.67 0.33
C LEU A 51 7.74 -9.58 -0.82
N ALA A 52 8.53 -10.60 -0.51
CA ALA A 52 9.06 -11.54 -1.50
C ALA A 52 7.99 -12.55 -1.96
N GLU A 53 6.98 -12.81 -1.13
CA GLU A 53 5.86 -13.70 -1.42
C GLU A 53 4.78 -13.09 -2.32
N ALA A 54 4.93 -11.82 -2.72
CA ALA A 54 3.97 -11.15 -3.57
C ALA A 54 3.86 -11.82 -4.96
N PRO A 55 2.65 -11.91 -5.54
CA PRO A 55 2.48 -12.38 -6.91
C PRO A 55 3.30 -11.56 -7.92
N PRO A 56 3.79 -12.18 -9.01
CA PRO A 56 4.71 -11.54 -9.97
C PRO A 56 4.07 -10.42 -10.81
N ASP A 57 2.76 -10.21 -10.74
CA ASP A 57 2.06 -9.15 -11.47
C ASP A 57 1.99 -7.82 -10.69
N ARG A 58 2.57 -7.76 -9.49
CA ARG A 58 2.51 -6.60 -8.60
C ARG A 58 3.75 -6.45 -7.75
N THR A 59 3.97 -5.25 -7.23
CA THR A 59 4.91 -5.02 -6.12
C THR A 59 4.13 -4.70 -4.86
N VAL A 60 4.52 -5.34 -3.75
CA VAL A 60 3.91 -5.10 -2.43
C VAL A 60 4.99 -4.62 -1.48
N LEU A 61 4.78 -3.44 -0.91
CA LEU A 61 5.57 -2.95 0.21
C LEU A 61 4.71 -2.93 1.47
N LEU A 62 5.29 -3.32 2.60
CA LEU A 62 4.66 -3.33 3.90
C LEU A 62 5.52 -2.55 4.88
N GLY A 63 4.90 -1.69 5.67
CA GLY A 63 5.49 -1.06 6.84
C GLY A 63 4.54 -1.11 8.04
N ASP A 64 5.09 -0.93 9.23
CA ASP A 64 4.34 -0.89 10.48
C ASP A 64 4.87 0.27 11.33
N THR A 65 3.97 1.14 11.78
CA THR A 65 4.31 2.26 12.67
C THR A 65 3.10 2.64 13.50
N GLY A 66 3.31 2.81 14.82
CA GLY A 66 2.26 3.27 15.72
C GLY A 66 1.06 2.32 15.84
N GLY A 67 1.22 1.02 15.55
CA GLY A 67 0.12 0.05 15.55
C GLY A 67 -0.77 0.14 14.31
N VAL A 68 -0.29 0.78 13.24
CA VAL A 68 -0.91 0.81 11.92
C VAL A 68 0.04 0.19 10.92
N ARG A 69 -0.48 -0.73 10.12
CA ARG A 69 0.18 -1.30 8.96
C ARG A 69 -0.17 -0.53 7.72
N LEU A 70 0.86 -0.15 6.97
CA LEU A 70 0.74 0.53 5.70
C LEU A 70 1.15 -0.42 4.58
N TRP A 71 0.23 -0.68 3.65
CA TRP A 71 0.46 -1.48 2.46
C TRP A 71 0.46 -0.60 1.23
N LEU A 72 1.48 -0.76 0.38
CA LEU A 72 1.54 -0.18 -0.96
C LEU A 72 1.53 -1.32 -1.96
N ILE A 73 0.53 -1.35 -2.85
CA ILE A 73 0.39 -2.39 -3.86
C ILE A 73 0.35 -1.72 -5.23
N THR A 74 1.36 -1.95 -6.06
CA THR A 74 1.45 -1.38 -7.41
C THR A 74 1.32 -2.44 -8.49
N ARG A 75 0.63 -2.11 -9.59
CA ARG A 75 0.43 -2.98 -10.77
C ARG A 75 0.60 -2.22 -12.09
N PRO A 76 1.08 -2.87 -13.17
CA PRO A 76 1.81 -4.14 -13.17
C PRO A 76 3.12 -4.09 -12.36
N GLU A 77 3.85 -5.20 -12.25
CA GLU A 77 5.18 -5.19 -11.63
C GLU A 77 6.12 -4.24 -12.38
N GLY A 78 6.93 -3.45 -11.65
CA GLY A 78 7.91 -2.54 -12.25
C GLY A 78 7.35 -1.27 -12.87
N THR A 79 6.04 -1.03 -12.76
CA THR A 79 5.45 0.24 -13.18
C THR A 79 6.00 1.36 -12.33
N ALA A 80 6.48 2.43 -13.00
CA ALA A 80 7.18 3.59 -12.44
C ALA A 80 7.05 3.66 -10.92
N ALA A 81 8.08 3.10 -10.26
CA ALA A 81 8.13 2.89 -8.84
C ALA A 81 7.78 4.21 -8.17
N ILE A 82 6.66 4.22 -7.46
CA ILE A 82 6.44 5.27 -6.50
C ILE A 82 7.62 5.19 -5.54
N ASP A 83 8.42 6.25 -5.53
CA ASP A 83 9.49 6.38 -4.55
C ASP A 83 8.81 6.54 -3.19
N PRO A 84 8.99 5.57 -2.26
CA PRO A 84 8.41 5.69 -0.94
C PRO A 84 8.79 6.99 -0.24
N GLU A 85 9.98 7.50 -0.49
CA GLU A 85 10.50 8.73 0.13
C GLU A 85 9.73 9.99 -0.30
N GLU A 86 9.02 9.94 -1.43
CA GLU A 86 8.16 11.03 -1.90
C GLU A 86 6.73 10.95 -1.35
N LEU A 87 6.36 9.86 -0.66
CA LEU A 87 5.00 9.65 -0.16
C LEU A 87 4.77 10.35 1.17
N VAL A 88 3.90 11.36 1.14
CA VAL A 88 3.34 12.02 2.32
C VAL A 88 1.84 11.76 2.38
N LEU A 89 1.42 10.93 3.33
CA LEU A 89 0.05 10.44 3.48
C LEU A 89 -0.62 11.12 4.69
N ALA A 90 -1.74 11.80 4.43
CA ALA A 90 -2.59 12.34 5.47
C ALA A 90 -3.53 11.25 6.02
N ASP A 91 -3.82 11.30 7.32
CA ASP A 91 -4.87 10.47 7.91
C ASP A 91 -6.24 11.08 7.61
N LEU A 92 -7.01 10.41 6.76
CA LEU A 92 -8.34 10.87 6.36
C LEU A 92 -9.33 10.94 7.53
N ARG A 93 -9.10 10.23 8.64
CA ARG A 93 -9.94 10.33 9.84
C ARG A 93 -9.87 11.72 10.46
N GLU A 94 -8.73 12.41 10.30
CA GLU A 94 -8.49 13.76 10.79
C GLU A 94 -8.86 14.84 9.74
N ALA A 95 -9.17 14.45 8.51
CA ALA A 95 -9.37 15.37 7.39
C ALA A 95 -10.76 16.03 7.34
N ALA A 96 -11.74 15.55 8.12
CA ALA A 96 -13.08 16.13 8.29
C ALA A 96 -13.66 16.80 7.00
N SER A 97 -13.78 18.12 6.99
CA SER A 97 -14.35 18.92 5.89
C SER A 97 -13.61 18.76 4.55
N GLU A 98 -12.32 18.43 4.57
CA GLU A 98 -11.51 18.23 3.37
C GLU A 98 -11.93 16.96 2.60
N LEU A 99 -12.62 16.01 3.26
CA LEU A 99 -13.12 14.79 2.63
C LEU A 99 -14.13 15.08 1.52
N GLU A 100 -14.91 16.15 1.65
CA GLU A 100 -15.92 16.56 0.66
C GLU A 100 -15.31 16.96 -0.68
N PHE A 101 -14.03 17.33 -0.68
CA PHE A 101 -13.30 17.78 -1.86
C PHE A 101 -12.39 16.71 -2.47
N LEU A 102 -12.34 15.51 -1.88
CA LEU A 102 -11.51 14.43 -2.41
C LEU A 102 -12.04 13.97 -3.77
N PRO A 103 -11.19 13.94 -4.82
CA PRO A 103 -11.59 13.36 -6.07
C PRO A 103 -11.81 11.86 -5.87
N PHE A 104 -13.01 11.38 -6.24
CA PHE A 104 -13.32 9.96 -6.28
C PHE A 104 -13.71 9.56 -7.69
N GLY A 105 -13.31 8.35 -8.08
CA GLY A 105 -13.59 7.77 -9.39
C GLY A 105 -14.19 6.37 -9.27
N ALA A 106 -14.52 5.77 -10.41
CA ALA A 106 -14.88 4.37 -10.45
C ALA A 106 -13.71 3.49 -9.99
N LEU A 107 -14.03 2.37 -9.33
CA LEU A 107 -13.03 1.35 -9.02
C LEU A 107 -12.37 0.86 -10.30
N THR A 108 -11.08 0.59 -10.21
CA THR A 108 -10.35 0.02 -11.33
C THR A 108 -10.78 -1.43 -11.58
N GLY A 109 -10.58 -1.92 -12.81
CA GLY A 109 -10.96 -3.28 -13.18
C GLY A 109 -10.35 -4.33 -12.27
N THR A 110 -9.07 -4.18 -11.91
CA THR A 110 -8.38 -5.11 -11.00
C THR A 110 -9.02 -5.15 -9.61
N LEU A 111 -9.43 -3.99 -9.08
CA LEU A 111 -10.10 -3.94 -7.78
C LEU A 111 -11.50 -4.56 -7.84
N LEU A 112 -12.22 -4.39 -8.95
CA LEU A 112 -13.54 -4.98 -9.17
C LEU A 112 -13.48 -6.51 -9.33
N GLU A 113 -12.46 -7.02 -9.99
CA GLU A 113 -12.23 -8.46 -10.16
C GLU A 113 -11.76 -9.13 -8.86
N GLY A 114 -11.13 -8.35 -7.96
CA GLY A 114 -10.59 -8.82 -6.70
C GLY A 114 -9.17 -9.40 -6.83
N PRO A 115 -8.55 -9.81 -5.70
CA PRO A 115 -7.19 -10.32 -5.72
C PRO A 115 -7.11 -11.66 -6.45
N ARG A 116 -6.27 -11.69 -7.49
CA ARG A 116 -5.87 -12.93 -8.18
C ARG A 116 -4.71 -13.59 -7.41
N PRO A 117 -4.78 -14.92 -7.16
CA PRO A 117 -3.70 -15.69 -6.53
C PRO A 117 -2.46 -15.78 -7.42
#